data_AF-A0A928BY06-F1
#
_entry.id   AF-A0A928BY06-F1
#
_cell.length_a   1.000
_cell.length_b   1.000
_cell.length_c   1.000
_cell.angle_alpha   90.00
_cell.angle_beta   90.00
_cell.angle_gamma   90.00
#
_symmetry.space_group_name_H-M   'P 1'
#
loop_
_entity.id
_entity.type
_entity.pdbx_description
1 polymer ?
#
loop_
_entity_poly.entity_id
_entity_poly.type
_entity_poly.pdbx_seq_one_letter_code
_entity_poly.pdbx_strand_id
1 'polypeptide(L)'
;MFRVMDNYAKMQMKKLFLTLIITFATVCGFAQENTSVALDEGIFHSGNVVLKGCFKGYPQDSLPKQILAMVRNYFTMEEDNQLVEVNADGTFCGKVHVPHGQMCMVDAGVTQIGPFLFPGDTIEVVLTSSGIKYVPNSSMNSMLGERSLLEEISRYRKSPYGDLSNPYPYIKNGNKDSVQLYIERNMEVMEQVAAEIASGAFDFPADFHPLLREIVQNDVMLVGLTNIAGAICKHNTRMHVIETDTLSGNSVAHPNEDFVPLDLEPIKAFFVKHEKQLFDNQFLLFHNVQFWLPLNLLQFSVYWPMMTHVYIPANDKEEYYRNDRVALFADSNLAALQEVQKMYGVSPDCFLSQLMLVNHFPAYGCEEDFDDKVKGFSRLIDNPIVKYHFEEYCKRQGKLPAVKNIADCDVARRLFSEYEGNVLLLDFWSMGCAPCRKGMIEQKPVVEHFKGKPVKFLYIASTENDDPVTARTWMSEKEIEGEALFITPNDWAALMGFLNFSATPSTFLIDTDGNVDNKHYTIPDLEKRIEELLK
;
A
#
# COMPACT_ATOMS: atom_id res chain seq x y z
N MET A 1 56.76 -6.62 -36.38
CA MET A 1 55.96 -7.19 -35.27
C MET A 1 56.20 -6.49 -33.92
N PHE A 2 57.41 -6.01 -33.59
CA PHE A 2 57.68 -5.33 -32.31
C PHE A 2 57.33 -3.82 -32.21
N ARG A 3 56.94 -3.14 -33.31
CA ARG A 3 56.52 -1.72 -33.29
C ARG A 3 55.01 -1.49 -33.15
N VAL A 4 54.20 -2.54 -33.24
CA VAL A 4 52.73 -2.45 -33.13
C VAL A 4 52.25 -2.69 -31.70
N MET A 5 52.98 -3.49 -30.91
CA MET A 5 52.65 -3.75 -29.50
C MET A 5 52.95 -2.56 -28.57
N ASP A 6 53.99 -1.76 -28.86
CA ASP A 6 54.38 -0.61 -28.02
C ASP A 6 53.41 0.59 -28.16
N ASN A 7 52.80 0.76 -29.34
CA ASN A 7 51.75 1.76 -29.56
C ASN A 7 50.42 1.35 -28.93
N TYR A 8 50.12 0.05 -28.84
CA TYR A 8 48.90 -0.45 -28.20
C TYR A 8 48.96 -0.30 -26.67
N ALA A 9 50.11 -0.58 -26.06
CA ALA A 9 50.33 -0.38 -24.62
C ALA A 9 50.30 1.10 -24.20
N LYS A 10 50.90 2.00 -25.00
CA LYS A 10 50.83 3.46 -24.77
C LYS A 10 49.43 4.04 -24.96
N MET A 11 48.62 3.46 -25.86
CA MET A 11 47.22 3.86 -26.08
C MET A 11 46.29 3.36 -24.96
N GLN A 12 46.54 2.17 -24.40
CA GLN A 12 45.80 1.64 -23.25
C GLN A 12 46.13 2.40 -21.96
N MET A 13 47.41 2.77 -21.73
CA MET A 13 47.77 3.61 -20.57
C MET A 13 47.23 5.04 -20.67
N LYS A 14 47.17 5.64 -21.88
CA LYS A 14 46.51 6.94 -22.06
C LYS A 14 45.00 6.88 -21.82
N LYS A 15 44.33 5.78 -22.21
CA LYS A 15 42.92 5.56 -21.89
C LYS A 15 42.70 5.37 -20.38
N LEU A 16 43.55 4.60 -19.69
CA LEU A 16 43.44 4.41 -18.24
C LEU A 16 43.67 5.72 -17.46
N PHE A 17 44.63 6.55 -17.90
CA PHE A 17 44.92 7.84 -17.26
C PHE A 17 43.85 8.91 -17.56
N LEU A 18 43.28 8.91 -18.76
CA LEU A 18 42.16 9.80 -19.11
C LEU A 18 40.88 9.38 -18.39
N THR A 19 40.62 8.07 -18.24
CA THR A 19 39.51 7.56 -17.43
C THR A 19 39.70 7.92 -15.97
N LEU A 20 40.91 7.78 -15.39
CA LEU A 20 41.19 8.19 -14.00
C LEU A 20 41.06 9.70 -13.79
N ILE A 21 41.48 10.56 -14.73
CA ILE A 21 41.31 12.01 -14.63
C ILE A 21 39.86 12.42 -14.81
N ILE A 22 39.11 11.76 -15.71
CA ILE A 22 37.67 11.99 -15.85
C ILE A 22 36.98 11.55 -14.55
N THR A 23 37.27 10.37 -14.01
CA THR A 23 36.73 9.92 -12.70
C THR A 23 37.11 10.87 -11.55
N PHE A 24 38.33 11.43 -11.53
CA PHE A 24 38.73 12.41 -10.50
C PHE A 24 38.09 13.79 -10.71
N ALA A 25 37.83 14.20 -11.95
CA ALA A 25 37.16 15.46 -12.28
C ALA A 25 35.63 15.37 -12.09
N THR A 26 35.00 14.21 -12.28
CA THR A 26 33.59 13.97 -11.89
C THR A 26 33.44 13.88 -10.38
N VAL A 27 34.48 13.45 -9.65
CA VAL A 27 34.49 13.43 -8.17
C VAL A 27 34.76 14.81 -7.55
N CYS A 28 35.33 15.77 -8.29
CA CYS A 28 35.67 17.11 -7.77
C CYS A 28 34.91 18.29 -8.42
N GLY A 29 34.02 18.06 -9.39
CA GLY A 29 33.36 19.11 -10.18
C GLY A 29 31.90 19.42 -9.84
N PHE A 30 31.26 18.68 -8.94
CA PHE A 30 29.92 18.97 -8.42
C PHE A 30 29.90 18.89 -6.88
N ALA A 31 30.73 19.71 -6.25
CA ALA A 31 30.46 20.17 -4.90
C ALA A 31 29.52 21.38 -4.98
N GLN A 32 28.30 21.14 -5.46
CA GLN A 32 27.16 21.94 -5.01
C GLN A 32 26.59 21.16 -3.84
N GLU A 33 26.74 21.73 -2.64
CA GLU A 33 26.04 21.27 -1.44
C GLU A 33 24.55 21.20 -1.76
N ASN A 34 24.06 20.01 -2.05
CA ASN A 34 22.67 19.63 -1.86
C ASN A 34 22.74 18.27 -1.18
N THR A 35 22.66 18.36 0.15
CA THR A 35 22.51 17.32 1.16
C THR A 35 21.96 16.00 0.62
N SER A 36 22.85 15.12 0.16
CA SER A 36 22.61 13.69 0.25
C SER A 36 22.54 13.39 1.75
N VAL A 37 21.33 13.20 2.27
CA VAL A 37 21.11 12.62 3.59
C VAL A 37 21.78 11.25 3.57
N ALA A 38 23.03 11.21 4.02
CA ALA A 38 23.75 9.97 4.27
C ALA A 38 22.90 9.17 5.24
N LEU A 39 22.44 7.97 4.84
CA LEU A 39 22.00 6.88 5.72
C LEU A 39 21.60 7.35 7.13
N ASP A 40 20.46 8.03 7.27
CA ASP A 40 20.02 8.51 8.57
C ASP A 40 19.37 7.33 9.30
N GLU A 41 20.23 6.48 9.89
CA GLU A 41 19.85 5.33 10.73
C GLU A 41 18.86 5.73 11.84
N GLY A 42 18.66 7.03 12.11
CA GLY A 42 17.69 7.59 13.05
C GLY A 42 16.33 8.02 12.48
N ILE A 43 16.04 7.89 11.18
CA ILE A 43 14.73 8.30 10.61
C ILE A 43 13.80 7.11 10.33
N PHE A 44 14.34 6.00 9.78
CA PHE A 44 13.57 4.82 9.39
C PHE A 44 13.76 3.64 10.36
N HIS A 45 13.79 3.92 11.66
CA HIS A 45 13.89 2.91 12.70
C HIS A 45 12.54 2.64 13.35
N SER A 46 12.38 1.46 13.94
CA SER A 46 11.20 1.14 14.72
C SER A 46 11.27 1.75 16.11
N GLY A 47 10.11 2.00 16.72
CA GLY A 47 10.05 2.47 18.09
C GLY A 47 8.63 2.79 18.54
N ASN A 48 8.48 3.22 19.78
CA ASN A 48 7.18 3.51 20.37
C ASN A 48 6.90 5.01 20.34
N VAL A 49 5.64 5.36 20.08
CA VAL A 49 5.08 6.71 20.17
C VAL A 49 4.04 6.70 21.28
N VAL A 50 4.06 7.69 22.16
CA VAL A 50 3.01 7.83 23.18
C VAL A 50 1.84 8.60 22.57
N LEU A 51 0.69 7.96 22.40
CA LEU A 51 -0.55 8.59 21.97
C LEU A 51 -1.45 8.81 23.19
N LYS A 52 -1.70 10.07 23.55
CA LYS A 52 -2.56 10.42 24.68
C LYS A 52 -3.51 11.54 24.33
N GLY A 53 -4.62 11.65 25.06
CA GLY A 53 -5.61 12.67 24.76
C GLY A 53 -6.90 12.51 25.52
N CYS A 54 -7.91 13.28 25.10
CA CYS A 54 -9.25 13.14 25.63
C CYS A 54 -10.34 13.51 24.61
N PHE A 55 -11.52 12.91 24.80
CA PHE A 55 -12.76 13.31 24.13
C PHE A 55 -13.43 14.42 24.92
N LYS A 56 -13.77 15.53 24.24
CA LYS A 56 -14.43 16.69 24.85
C LYS A 56 -15.69 17.08 24.08
N GLY A 57 -16.82 17.13 24.80
CA GLY A 57 -18.11 17.49 24.22
C GLY A 57 -18.87 16.33 23.58
N TYR A 58 -18.41 15.08 23.77
CA TYR A 58 -19.14 13.87 23.41
C TYR A 58 -19.99 13.36 24.58
N PRO A 59 -21.22 12.87 24.33
CA PRO A 59 -21.99 12.13 25.33
C PRO A 59 -21.22 10.90 25.84
N GLN A 60 -21.30 10.60 27.13
CA GLN A 60 -20.54 9.50 27.74
C GLN A 60 -20.86 8.14 27.09
N ASP A 61 -22.13 7.90 26.76
CA ASP A 61 -22.59 6.66 26.12
C ASP A 61 -22.13 6.53 24.65
N SER A 62 -21.61 7.60 24.05
CA SER A 62 -21.08 7.61 22.69
C SER A 62 -19.56 7.43 22.63
N LEU A 63 -18.87 7.41 23.77
CA LEU A 63 -17.43 7.26 23.80
C LEU A 63 -17.03 5.85 23.37
N PRO A 64 -16.03 5.70 22.47
CA PRO A 64 -15.49 4.40 22.17
C PRO A 64 -14.81 3.82 23.41
N LYS A 65 -14.74 2.49 23.50
CA LYS A 65 -13.96 1.82 24.55
C LYS A 65 -12.46 1.80 24.23
N GLN A 66 -12.13 1.82 22.95
CA GLN A 66 -10.76 1.70 22.44
C GLN A 66 -10.61 2.59 21.22
N ILE A 67 -9.40 3.09 21.02
CA ILE A 67 -8.95 3.76 19.80
C ILE A 67 -8.07 2.75 19.06
N LEU A 68 -8.26 2.63 17.74
CA LEU A 68 -7.46 1.77 16.89
C LEU A 68 -6.42 2.58 16.14
N ALA A 69 -5.14 2.35 16.40
CA ALA A 69 -4.04 2.83 15.59
C ALA A 69 -3.70 1.79 14.52
N MET A 70 -3.98 2.11 13.26
CA MET A 70 -3.67 1.26 12.11
C MET A 70 -2.26 1.58 11.62
N VAL A 71 -1.29 0.77 12.03
CA VAL A 71 0.10 0.93 11.64
C VAL A 71 0.42 -0.03 10.50
N ARG A 72 1.16 0.44 9.50
CA ARG A 72 1.66 -0.40 8.42
C ARG A 72 3.17 -0.27 8.31
N ASN A 73 3.84 -1.39 8.08
CA ASN A 73 5.21 -1.41 7.61
C ASN A 73 5.18 -1.31 6.09
N TYR A 74 5.38 -0.12 5.53
CA TYR A 74 5.31 0.09 4.08
C TYR A 74 6.42 -0.62 3.29
N PHE A 75 7.43 -1.17 3.98
CA PHE A 75 8.50 -1.99 3.37
C PHE A 75 8.13 -3.45 3.19
N THR A 76 7.27 -3.97 4.05
CA THR A 76 6.97 -5.41 4.12
C THR A 76 5.48 -5.68 3.99
N MET A 77 4.67 -4.62 3.92
CA MET A 77 3.21 -4.64 3.97
C MET A 77 2.63 -5.29 5.24
N GLU A 78 3.47 -5.59 6.24
CA GLU A 78 3.00 -6.04 7.54
C GLU A 78 2.14 -4.95 8.16
N GLU A 79 1.01 -5.35 8.70
CA GLU A 79 0.12 -4.48 9.44
C GLU A 79 0.35 -4.73 10.93
N ASP A 80 0.17 -3.71 11.76
CA ASP A 80 0.32 -3.79 13.22
C ASP A 80 -0.73 -2.91 13.89
N ASN A 81 -1.95 -3.44 13.94
CA ASN A 81 -3.09 -2.76 14.49
C ASN A 81 -3.08 -2.78 16.02
N GLN A 82 -2.95 -1.60 16.61
CA GLN A 82 -2.77 -1.47 18.05
C GLN A 82 -3.92 -0.72 18.69
N LEU A 83 -4.51 -1.33 19.72
CA LEU A 83 -5.60 -0.76 20.47
C LEU A 83 -5.07 0.09 21.64
N VAL A 84 -5.66 1.26 21.84
CA VAL A 84 -5.44 2.15 22.97
C VAL A 84 -6.72 2.28 23.76
N GLU A 85 -6.73 1.81 25.00
CA GLU A 85 -7.90 1.86 25.87
C GLU A 85 -8.33 3.30 26.19
N VAL A 86 -9.65 3.51 26.20
CA VAL A 86 -10.29 4.76 26.57
C VAL A 86 -10.94 4.59 27.94
N ASN A 87 -10.55 5.45 28.87
CA ASN A 87 -11.10 5.48 30.20
C ASN A 87 -12.57 5.96 30.18
N ALA A 88 -13.33 5.61 31.21
CA ALA A 88 -14.73 6.01 31.34
C ALA A 88 -14.96 7.54 31.39
N ASP A 89 -13.92 8.32 31.69
CA ASP A 89 -13.93 9.79 31.67
C ASP A 89 -13.58 10.39 30.29
N GLY A 90 -13.36 9.54 29.27
CA GLY A 90 -12.99 9.92 27.92
C GLY A 90 -11.51 10.26 27.74
N THR A 91 -10.65 10.01 28.73
CA THR A 91 -9.19 10.13 28.56
C THR A 91 -8.56 8.85 28.01
N PHE A 92 -7.45 8.96 27.31
CA PHE A 92 -6.68 7.82 26.83
C PHE A 92 -5.18 8.11 26.85
N CYS A 93 -4.38 7.06 27.02
CA CYS A 93 -2.92 7.13 26.96
C CYS A 93 -2.36 5.74 26.67
N GLY A 94 -1.80 5.54 25.48
CA GLY A 94 -1.22 4.28 25.04
C GLY A 94 0.14 4.47 24.37
N LYS A 95 0.89 3.37 24.26
CA LYS A 95 2.08 3.30 23.42
C LYS A 95 1.69 2.63 22.11
N VAL A 96 1.96 3.28 21.00
CA VAL A 96 1.80 2.74 19.65
C VAL A 96 3.19 2.49 19.09
N HIS A 97 3.52 1.25 18.80
CA HIS A 97 4.74 0.86 18.10
C HIS A 97 4.61 1.21 16.61
N VAL A 98 5.64 1.81 16.02
CA VAL A 98 5.69 2.04 14.57
C VAL A 98 7.01 1.49 14.00
N PRO A 99 7.00 0.88 12.81
CA PRO A 99 8.20 0.32 12.17
C PRO A 99 9.16 1.39 11.63
N HIS A 100 8.63 2.57 11.34
CA HIS A 100 9.33 3.79 10.98
C HIS A 100 8.37 4.97 11.20
N GLY A 101 8.90 6.20 11.20
CA GLY A 101 8.03 7.37 11.25
C GLY A 101 7.06 7.38 10.07
N GLN A 102 5.78 7.65 10.32
CA GLN A 102 4.75 7.61 9.29
C GLN A 102 3.51 8.37 9.71
N MET A 103 2.69 8.73 8.74
CA MET A 103 1.32 9.11 9.02
C MET A 103 0.51 7.86 9.34
N CYS A 104 -0.10 7.81 10.52
CA CYS A 104 -0.93 6.69 10.96
C CYS A 104 -2.39 7.07 10.85
N MET A 105 -3.23 6.16 10.36
CA MET A 105 -4.67 6.29 10.53
C MET A 105 -5.03 5.82 11.93
N VAL A 106 -5.71 6.66 12.69
CA VAL A 106 -6.16 6.34 14.04
C VAL A 106 -7.67 6.53 14.07
N ASP A 107 -8.38 5.42 14.20
CA ASP A 107 -9.82 5.40 14.32
C ASP A 107 -10.22 5.53 15.79
N ALA A 108 -10.83 6.65 16.14
CA ALA A 108 -11.33 6.94 17.47
C ALA A 108 -12.85 6.71 17.57
N GLY A 109 -13.44 5.91 16.67
CA GLY A 109 -14.84 5.47 16.64
C GLY A 109 -15.86 6.55 16.26
N VAL A 110 -15.72 7.76 16.81
CA VAL A 110 -16.55 8.94 16.50
C VAL A 110 -15.89 9.91 15.53
N THR A 111 -14.60 9.71 15.28
CA THR A 111 -13.79 10.52 14.36
C THR A 111 -12.51 9.75 14.01
N GLN A 112 -11.97 10.00 12.82
CA GLN A 112 -10.67 9.50 12.43
C GLN A 112 -9.65 10.63 12.51
N ILE A 113 -8.46 10.31 13.01
CA ILE A 113 -7.35 11.25 13.09
C ILE A 113 -6.15 10.69 12.33
N GLY A 114 -5.41 11.55 11.63
CA GLY A 114 -4.23 11.18 10.87
C GLY A 114 -2.95 11.79 11.46
N PRO A 115 -2.49 11.40 12.67
CA PRO A 115 -1.28 11.95 13.26
C PRO A 115 -0.04 11.43 12.52
N PHE A 116 0.97 12.29 12.45
CA PHE A 116 2.33 11.84 12.17
C PHE A 116 2.90 11.18 13.44
N LEU A 117 3.15 9.88 13.38
CA LEU A 117 3.76 9.13 14.47
C LEU A 117 5.24 8.96 14.17
N PHE A 118 6.09 9.60 14.97
CA PHE A 118 7.54 9.44 14.89
C PHE A 118 8.06 8.70 16.13
N PRO A 119 8.87 7.64 15.99
CA PRO A 119 9.45 6.93 17.12
C PRO A 119 10.04 7.85 18.20
N GLY A 120 9.66 7.61 19.47
CA GLY A 120 10.12 8.41 20.61
C GLY A 120 9.28 9.65 20.91
N ASP A 121 8.35 10.05 20.03
CA ASP A 121 7.49 11.21 20.27
C ASP A 121 6.33 10.92 21.23
N THR A 122 5.74 12.00 21.75
CA THR A 122 4.47 11.98 22.49
C THR A 122 3.46 12.87 21.79
N ILE A 123 2.43 12.28 21.21
CA ILE A 123 1.34 12.99 20.54
C ILE A 123 0.20 13.18 21.53
N GLU A 124 -0.17 14.44 21.79
CA GLU A 124 -1.34 14.78 22.59
C GLU A 124 -2.43 15.44 21.75
N VAL A 125 -3.65 14.91 21.85
CA VAL A 125 -4.81 15.39 21.08
C VAL A 125 -6.05 15.59 21.94
N VAL A 126 -6.85 16.58 21.58
CA VAL A 126 -8.20 16.79 22.11
C VAL A 126 -9.20 16.59 20.97
N LEU A 127 -10.04 15.58 21.12
CA LEU A 127 -11.06 15.21 20.13
C LEU A 127 -12.37 15.90 20.50
N THR A 128 -12.90 16.72 19.59
CA THR A 128 -14.17 17.44 19.79
C THR A 128 -15.11 17.17 18.62
N SER A 129 -16.41 17.36 18.83
CA SER A 129 -17.39 17.31 17.73
C SER A 129 -17.14 18.34 16.63
N SER A 130 -16.42 19.42 16.94
CA SER A 130 -15.99 20.46 15.99
C SER A 130 -14.66 20.17 15.28
N GLY A 131 -14.00 19.05 15.58
CA GLY A 131 -12.71 18.67 15.00
C GLY A 131 -11.64 18.34 16.04
N ILE A 132 -10.42 18.22 15.54
CA ILE A 132 -9.25 17.73 16.27
C ILE A 132 -8.38 18.92 16.67
N LYS A 133 -7.90 18.94 17.91
CA LYS A 133 -6.87 19.90 18.36
C LYS A 133 -5.63 19.17 18.82
N TYR A 134 -4.50 19.46 18.20
CA TYR A 134 -3.21 18.95 18.64
C TYR A 134 -2.68 19.85 19.76
N VAL A 135 -2.20 19.25 20.84
CA VAL A 135 -1.50 19.97 21.91
C VAL A 135 -0.02 19.99 21.51
N PRO A 136 0.60 21.18 21.42
CA PRO A 136 1.99 21.32 20.96
C PRO A 136 2.96 20.86 22.06
N ASN A 137 3.16 19.55 22.19
CA ASN A 137 4.10 18.95 23.14
C ASN A 137 4.88 17.73 22.59
N SER A 138 4.62 17.31 21.35
CA SER A 138 5.51 16.38 20.62
C SER A 138 6.63 17.17 19.96
N SER A 139 7.81 16.56 19.74
CA SER A 139 8.91 17.28 19.08
C SER A 139 8.48 17.74 17.69
N MET A 140 7.70 16.96 16.95
CA MET A 140 7.26 17.33 15.60
C MET A 140 5.99 18.19 15.51
N ASN A 141 5.00 18.03 16.40
CA ASN A 141 3.80 18.87 16.43
C ASN A 141 4.06 20.22 17.12
N SER A 142 4.97 20.29 18.10
CA SER A 142 5.40 21.58 18.64
C SER A 142 6.13 22.45 17.61
N MET A 143 6.80 21.82 16.62
CA MET A 143 7.48 22.48 15.49
C MET A 143 6.52 22.98 14.39
N LEU A 144 5.25 22.56 14.41
CA LEU A 144 4.19 23.05 13.52
C LEU A 144 3.31 24.13 14.20
N GLY A 145 3.56 24.42 15.49
CA GLY A 145 2.75 25.35 16.29
C GLY A 145 1.33 24.82 16.52
N GLU A 146 0.31 25.65 16.27
CA GLU A 146 -1.10 25.25 16.36
C GLU A 146 -1.59 24.47 15.12
N ARG A 147 -0.76 24.31 14.08
CA ARG A 147 -1.17 23.70 12.81
C ARG A 147 -0.77 22.23 12.75
N SER A 148 -1.59 21.41 12.09
CA SER A 148 -1.20 20.03 11.78
C SER A 148 -0.42 19.95 10.47
N LEU A 149 0.37 18.88 10.30
CA LEU A 149 1.07 18.60 9.03
C LEU A 149 0.09 18.55 7.84
N LEU A 150 -1.12 18.01 8.08
CA LEU A 150 -2.19 17.94 7.09
C LEU A 150 -2.75 19.30 6.70
N GLU A 151 -2.84 20.24 7.64
CA GLU A 151 -3.26 21.61 7.35
C GLU A 151 -2.21 22.33 6.50
N GLU A 152 -0.94 22.11 6.78
CA GLU A 152 0.16 22.65 5.99
C GLU A 152 0.17 22.08 4.57
N ILE A 153 0.07 20.76 4.44
CA ILE A 153 -0.13 20.09 3.14
C ILE A 153 -1.34 20.69 2.40
N SER A 154 -2.48 20.85 3.08
CA SER A 154 -3.71 21.38 2.48
C SER A 154 -3.57 22.83 2.01
N ARG A 155 -2.78 23.65 2.72
CA ARG A 155 -2.50 25.04 2.34
C ARG A 155 -1.78 25.11 0.99
N TYR A 156 -0.75 24.30 0.79
CA TYR A 156 -0.01 24.26 -0.48
C TYR A 156 -0.83 23.63 -1.60
N ARG A 157 -1.67 22.63 -1.30
CA ARG A 157 -2.59 22.02 -2.28
C ARG A 157 -3.66 22.98 -2.82
N LYS A 158 -4.02 24.04 -2.08
CA LYS A 158 -5.15 24.94 -2.41
C LYS A 158 -4.74 26.32 -2.97
N SER A 159 -3.52 26.81 -2.75
CA SER A 159 -3.26 28.25 -2.83
C SER A 159 -2.45 28.80 -4.02
N PRO A 160 -1.48 28.12 -4.68
CA PRO A 160 -0.89 28.65 -5.93
C PRO A 160 -1.35 27.92 -7.21
N TYR A 161 -1.68 26.64 -7.10
CA TYR A 161 -1.83 25.74 -8.25
C TYR A 161 -3.29 25.41 -8.61
N GLY A 162 -4.26 26.04 -7.93
CA GLY A 162 -5.68 25.70 -8.03
C GLY A 162 -6.09 24.55 -7.11
N ASP A 163 -7.37 24.15 -7.15
CA ASP A 163 -7.87 23.01 -6.38
C ASP A 163 -7.46 21.69 -7.04
N LEU A 164 -6.34 21.13 -6.61
CA LEU A 164 -5.85 19.83 -7.08
C LEU A 164 -6.64 18.64 -6.52
N SER A 165 -7.63 18.86 -5.65
CA SER A 165 -8.36 17.80 -4.95
C SER A 165 -9.59 17.27 -5.69
N ASN A 166 -10.01 17.91 -6.80
CA ASN A 166 -11.17 17.46 -7.58
C ASN A 166 -10.85 17.25 -9.07
N PRO A 167 -10.52 16.01 -9.50
CA PRO A 167 -10.22 15.68 -10.89
C PRO A 167 -11.46 15.63 -11.79
N TYR A 168 -12.67 15.53 -11.22
CA TYR A 168 -13.88 15.16 -11.94
C TYR A 168 -14.47 16.19 -12.93
N PRO A 169 -14.39 17.53 -12.75
CA PRO A 169 -15.07 18.45 -13.66
C PRO A 169 -14.44 18.50 -15.06
N TYR A 170 -13.20 18.02 -15.22
CA TYR A 170 -12.46 18.09 -16.49
C TYR A 170 -12.56 16.81 -17.33
N ILE A 171 -12.86 15.66 -16.72
CA ILE A 171 -12.90 14.35 -17.40
C ILE A 171 -14.34 14.06 -17.84
N LYS A 172 -14.80 14.68 -18.94
CA LYS A 172 -16.12 14.39 -19.52
C LYS A 172 -16.18 12.91 -19.95
N ASN A 173 -16.80 12.06 -19.13
CA ASN A 173 -17.07 10.64 -19.42
C ASN A 173 -15.84 9.80 -19.83
N GLY A 174 -14.63 10.19 -19.41
CA GLY A 174 -13.38 9.47 -19.74
C GLY A 174 -12.95 9.56 -21.21
N ASN A 175 -13.44 10.54 -21.97
CA ASN A 175 -13.05 10.73 -23.38
C ASN A 175 -11.55 11.06 -23.52
N LYS A 176 -10.90 10.47 -24.54
CA LYS A 176 -9.45 10.59 -24.80
C LYS A 176 -8.96 12.04 -24.72
N ASP A 177 -9.52 12.95 -25.52
CA ASP A 177 -9.00 14.32 -25.65
C ASP A 177 -9.14 15.10 -24.33
N SER A 178 -10.25 14.89 -23.62
CA SER A 178 -10.46 15.51 -22.30
C SER A 178 -9.48 14.99 -21.24
N VAL A 179 -9.18 13.69 -21.28
CA VAL A 179 -8.25 13.04 -20.35
C VAL A 179 -6.81 13.46 -20.67
N GLN A 180 -6.43 13.50 -21.95
CA GLN A 180 -5.10 13.93 -22.37
C GLN A 180 -4.83 15.38 -21.94
N LEU A 181 -5.76 16.29 -22.19
CA LEU A 181 -5.64 17.69 -21.74
C LEU A 181 -5.55 17.80 -20.21
N TYR A 182 -6.28 16.95 -19.48
CA TYR A 182 -6.22 16.92 -18.02
C TYR A 182 -4.84 16.46 -17.51
N ILE A 183 -4.27 15.42 -18.15
CA ILE A 183 -2.93 14.93 -17.85
C ILE A 183 -1.89 16.03 -18.10
N GLU A 184 -1.93 16.67 -19.28
CA GLU A 184 -1.02 17.75 -19.66
C GLU A 184 -1.02 18.89 -18.62
N ARG A 185 -2.20 19.33 -18.18
CA ARG A 185 -2.32 20.37 -17.14
C ARG A 185 -1.72 19.95 -15.79
N ASN A 186 -1.93 18.69 -15.38
CA ASN A 186 -1.33 18.20 -14.13
C ASN A 186 0.20 18.11 -14.26
N MET A 187 0.72 17.74 -15.43
CA MET A 187 2.16 17.75 -15.69
C MET A 187 2.74 19.18 -15.62
N GLU A 188 2.05 20.17 -16.19
CA GLU A 188 2.45 21.59 -16.09
C GLU A 188 2.52 22.06 -14.63
N VAL A 189 1.52 21.70 -13.81
CA VAL A 189 1.54 22.01 -12.38
C VAL A 189 2.71 21.33 -11.67
N MET A 190 2.95 20.04 -11.92
CA MET A 190 4.08 19.34 -11.30
C MET A 190 5.44 19.91 -11.74
N GLU A 191 5.59 20.38 -12.98
CA GLU A 191 6.80 21.11 -13.40
C GLU A 191 6.99 22.42 -12.63
N GLN A 192 5.90 23.15 -12.35
CA GLN A 192 5.96 24.37 -11.53
C GLN A 192 6.38 24.05 -10.09
N VAL A 193 5.76 23.04 -9.47
CA VAL A 193 6.11 22.58 -8.12
C VAL A 193 7.58 22.14 -8.08
N ALA A 194 8.04 21.35 -9.06
CA ALA A 194 9.43 20.90 -9.15
C ALA A 194 10.40 22.09 -9.27
N ALA A 195 10.05 23.11 -10.06
CA ALA A 195 10.86 24.32 -10.20
C ALA A 195 10.90 25.17 -8.90
N GLU A 196 9.79 25.27 -8.18
CA GLU A 196 9.73 25.96 -6.89
C GLU A 196 10.54 25.24 -5.80
N ILE A 197 10.46 23.90 -5.76
CA ILE A 197 11.31 23.08 -4.88
C ILE A 197 12.78 23.31 -5.22
N ALA A 198 13.16 23.21 -6.50
CA ALA A 198 14.54 23.35 -6.94
C ALA A 198 15.13 24.75 -6.72
N SER A 199 14.29 25.79 -6.76
CA SER A 199 14.71 27.19 -6.51
C SER A 199 14.68 27.58 -5.04
N GLY A 200 14.12 26.73 -4.16
CA GLY A 200 13.89 27.07 -2.76
C GLY A 200 12.81 28.13 -2.55
N ALA A 201 11.95 28.36 -3.56
CA ALA A 201 10.89 29.36 -3.52
C ALA A 201 9.68 28.93 -2.66
N PHE A 202 9.68 27.70 -2.15
CA PHE A 202 8.66 27.20 -1.24
C PHE A 202 8.73 27.94 0.11
N ASP A 203 7.73 28.78 0.38
CA ASP A 203 7.66 29.62 1.57
C ASP A 203 7.29 28.81 2.82
N PHE A 204 8.28 28.27 3.51
CA PHE A 204 8.11 27.61 4.80
C PHE A 204 8.35 28.57 5.98
N PRO A 205 7.65 28.39 7.12
CA PRO A 205 8.02 29.06 8.36
C PRO A 205 9.50 28.89 8.70
N ALA A 206 10.13 29.91 9.29
CA ALA A 206 11.57 29.90 9.58
C ALA A 206 11.97 28.75 10.53
N ASP A 207 11.07 28.36 11.43
CA ASP A 207 11.18 27.27 12.40
C ASP A 207 10.69 25.91 11.87
N PHE A 208 10.27 25.82 10.61
CA PHE A 208 9.75 24.59 10.03
C PHE A 208 10.86 23.53 9.92
N HIS A 209 10.68 22.39 10.58
CA HIS A 209 11.68 21.33 10.68
C HIS A 209 12.11 20.81 9.29
N PRO A 210 13.40 20.53 9.04
CA PRO A 210 13.88 20.06 7.74
C PRO A 210 13.15 18.81 7.21
N LEU A 211 12.94 17.79 8.05
CA LEU A 211 12.18 16.59 7.66
C LEU A 211 10.75 16.91 7.23
N LEU A 212 10.09 17.89 7.88
CA LEU A 212 8.74 18.30 7.51
C LEU A 212 8.72 19.04 6.17
N ARG A 213 9.77 19.80 5.83
CA ARG A 213 9.93 20.42 4.51
C ARG A 213 9.93 19.36 3.43
N GLU A 214 10.78 18.34 3.60
CA GLU A 214 10.87 17.20 2.68
C GLU A 214 9.50 16.52 2.53
N ILE A 215 8.81 16.22 3.64
CA ILE A 215 7.49 15.57 3.58
C ILE A 215 6.47 16.42 2.80
N VAL A 216 6.37 17.72 3.08
CA VAL A 216 5.42 18.61 2.40
C VAL A 216 5.76 18.77 0.92
N GLN A 217 7.03 18.96 0.57
CA GLN A 217 7.47 19.11 -0.82
C GLN A 217 7.14 17.85 -1.64
N ASN A 218 7.41 16.67 -1.06
CA ASN A 218 7.11 15.39 -1.70
C ASN A 218 5.61 15.13 -1.83
N ASP A 219 4.83 15.49 -0.81
CA ASP A 219 3.37 15.35 -0.83
C ASP A 219 2.74 16.16 -1.98
N VAL A 220 3.14 17.42 -2.14
CA VAL A 220 2.59 18.30 -3.19
C VAL A 220 2.92 17.77 -4.59
N MET A 221 4.11 17.20 -4.79
CA MET A 221 4.48 16.52 -6.04
C MET A 221 3.62 15.29 -6.34
N LEU A 222 3.31 14.47 -5.32
CA LEU A 222 2.56 13.21 -5.48
C LEU A 222 1.07 13.40 -5.83
N VAL A 223 0.48 14.54 -5.48
CA VAL A 223 -0.92 14.85 -5.81
C VAL A 223 -1.15 14.81 -7.33
N GLY A 224 -0.25 15.40 -8.12
CA GLY A 224 -0.36 15.41 -9.57
C GLY A 224 -0.27 14.00 -10.17
N LEU A 225 0.62 13.16 -9.64
CA LEU A 225 0.73 11.75 -10.05
C LEU A 225 -0.56 10.96 -9.77
N THR A 226 -1.15 11.18 -8.60
CA THR A 226 -2.43 10.58 -8.20
C THR A 226 -3.57 10.96 -9.14
N ASN A 227 -3.63 12.23 -9.52
CA ASN A 227 -4.62 12.75 -10.46
C ASN A 227 -4.47 12.14 -11.86
N ILE A 228 -3.24 12.08 -12.38
CA ILE A 228 -2.93 11.47 -13.68
C ILE A 228 -3.33 9.99 -13.68
N ALA A 229 -2.94 9.26 -12.65
CA ALA A 229 -3.29 7.86 -12.46
C ALA A 229 -4.80 7.62 -12.47
N GLY A 230 -5.55 8.39 -11.69
CA GLY A 230 -7.02 8.31 -11.66
C GLY A 230 -7.65 8.59 -13.02
N ALA A 231 -7.10 9.55 -13.77
CA ALA A 231 -7.58 9.89 -15.11
C ALA A 231 -7.31 8.77 -16.14
N ILE A 232 -6.13 8.15 -16.11
CA ILE A 232 -5.81 6.98 -16.94
C ILE A 232 -6.74 5.82 -16.60
N CYS A 233 -6.93 5.52 -15.31
CA CYS A 233 -7.85 4.47 -14.86
C CYS A 233 -9.27 4.73 -15.40
N LYS A 234 -9.77 5.96 -15.26
CA LYS A 234 -11.09 6.36 -15.74
C LYS A 234 -11.24 6.26 -17.27
N HIS A 235 -10.20 6.52 -18.03
CA HIS A 235 -10.21 6.33 -19.47
C HIS A 235 -10.27 4.84 -19.83
N ASN A 236 -9.44 4.03 -19.17
CA ASN A 236 -9.33 2.60 -19.44
C ASN A 236 -10.61 1.82 -19.11
N THR A 237 -11.53 2.35 -18.28
CA THR A 237 -12.85 1.73 -18.10
C THR A 237 -13.69 1.69 -19.39
N ARG A 238 -13.30 2.43 -20.44
CA ARG A 238 -13.96 2.43 -21.75
C ARG A 238 -13.40 1.39 -22.73
N MET A 239 -12.34 0.66 -22.34
CA MET A 239 -11.70 -0.34 -23.18
C MET A 239 -12.66 -1.51 -23.52
N HIS A 240 -13.69 -1.70 -22.68
CA HIS A 240 -14.73 -2.70 -22.89
C HIS A 240 -16.10 -2.04 -22.84
N VAL A 241 -17.03 -2.52 -23.65
CA VAL A 241 -18.47 -2.22 -23.58
C VAL A 241 -19.15 -3.42 -22.93
N ILE A 242 -20.08 -3.15 -22.01
CA ILE A 242 -20.89 -4.20 -21.38
C ILE A 242 -22.23 -4.25 -22.11
N GLU A 243 -22.54 -5.39 -22.72
CA GLU A 243 -23.86 -5.68 -23.26
C GLU A 243 -24.64 -6.53 -22.26
N THR A 244 -25.82 -6.07 -21.86
CA THR A 244 -26.71 -6.82 -20.97
C THR A 244 -27.86 -7.38 -21.78
N ASP A 245 -27.97 -8.71 -21.79
CA ASP A 245 -29.12 -9.40 -22.35
C ASP A 245 -30.35 -9.09 -21.48
N THR A 246 -31.35 -8.46 -22.09
CA THR A 246 -32.54 -7.94 -21.39
C THR A 246 -33.51 -9.03 -20.95
N LEU A 247 -33.36 -10.27 -21.42
CA LEU A 247 -34.23 -11.41 -21.09
C LEU A 247 -33.64 -12.28 -19.97
N SER A 248 -32.33 -12.48 -19.97
CA SER A 248 -31.61 -13.30 -18.99
C SER A 248 -30.95 -12.49 -17.86
N GLY A 249 -30.79 -11.17 -18.03
CA GLY A 249 -30.06 -10.32 -17.08
C GLY A 249 -28.54 -10.50 -17.11
N ASN A 250 -28.03 -11.41 -17.95
CA ASN A 250 -26.61 -11.69 -18.09
C ASN A 250 -25.92 -10.53 -18.81
N SER A 251 -24.74 -10.16 -18.32
CA SER A 251 -23.92 -9.10 -18.92
C SER A 251 -22.62 -9.69 -19.45
N VAL A 252 -22.29 -9.38 -20.69
CA VAL A 252 -21.05 -9.80 -21.35
C VAL A 252 -20.24 -8.56 -21.71
N ALA A 253 -18.95 -8.56 -21.35
CA ALA A 253 -18.02 -7.50 -21.71
C ALA A 253 -17.36 -7.82 -23.05
N HIS A 254 -17.46 -6.91 -24.01
CA HIS A 254 -16.81 -7.00 -25.31
C HIS A 254 -15.77 -5.88 -25.45
N PRO A 255 -14.63 -6.11 -26.12
CA PRO A 255 -13.70 -5.03 -26.44
C PRO A 255 -14.42 -3.90 -27.19
N ASN A 256 -14.14 -2.66 -26.80
CA ASN A 256 -14.70 -1.49 -27.46
C ASN A 256 -13.85 -1.14 -28.70
N GLU A 257 -14.39 -1.39 -29.90
CA GLU A 257 -13.69 -1.10 -31.16
C GLU A 257 -13.40 0.40 -31.37
N ASP A 258 -14.19 1.29 -30.73
CA ASP A 258 -13.99 2.74 -30.78
C ASP A 258 -13.00 3.24 -29.69
N PHE A 259 -12.41 2.35 -28.90
CA PHE A 259 -11.44 2.72 -27.87
C PHE A 259 -10.13 3.18 -28.52
N VAL A 260 -9.78 4.45 -28.28
CA VAL A 260 -8.50 5.01 -28.71
C VAL A 260 -7.60 5.19 -27.48
N PRO A 261 -6.45 4.49 -27.40
CA PRO A 261 -5.52 4.62 -26.28
C PRO A 261 -5.01 6.07 -26.11
N LEU A 262 -4.65 6.39 -24.86
CA LEU A 262 -3.94 7.62 -24.50
C LEU A 262 -2.51 7.61 -25.06
N ASP A 263 -1.97 8.80 -25.32
CA ASP A 263 -0.54 8.96 -25.56
C ASP A 263 0.18 9.11 -24.22
N LEU A 264 0.94 8.08 -23.85
CA LEU A 264 1.65 8.01 -22.57
C LEU A 264 3.14 8.42 -22.69
N GLU A 265 3.66 8.65 -23.90
CA GLU A 265 5.09 8.98 -24.07
C GLU A 265 5.51 10.26 -23.35
N PRO A 266 4.73 11.36 -23.37
CA PRO A 266 5.06 12.56 -22.58
C PRO A 266 5.12 12.28 -21.08
N ILE A 267 4.25 11.41 -20.57
CA ILE A 267 4.20 11.04 -19.16
C ILE A 267 5.45 10.24 -18.78
N LYS A 268 5.84 9.27 -19.61
CA LYS A 268 7.08 8.49 -19.41
C LYS A 268 8.30 9.40 -19.41
N ALA A 269 8.39 10.33 -20.36
CA ALA A 269 9.49 11.29 -20.42
C ALA A 269 9.57 12.16 -19.16
N PHE A 270 8.40 12.59 -18.64
CA PHE A 270 8.31 13.33 -17.39
C PHE A 270 8.73 12.49 -16.17
N PHE A 271 8.29 11.22 -16.09
CA PHE A 271 8.68 10.28 -15.05
C PHE A 271 10.18 10.03 -15.02
N VAL A 272 10.80 9.83 -16.18
CA VAL A 272 12.27 9.70 -16.30
C VAL A 272 12.97 10.98 -15.86
N LYS A 273 12.46 12.16 -16.26
CA LYS A 273 13.05 13.46 -15.91
C LYS A 273 13.04 13.71 -14.40
N HIS A 274 11.95 13.35 -13.71
CA HIS A 274 11.74 13.61 -12.28
C HIS A 274 11.82 12.34 -11.43
N GLU A 275 12.54 11.34 -11.91
CA GLU A 275 12.62 10.03 -11.27
C GLU A 275 13.07 10.12 -9.80
N LYS A 276 14.06 10.97 -9.53
CA LYS A 276 14.59 11.17 -8.18
C LYS A 276 13.57 11.70 -7.19
N GLN A 277 12.66 12.56 -7.63
CA GLN A 277 11.66 13.17 -6.76
C GLN A 277 10.46 12.24 -6.57
N LEU A 278 10.07 11.51 -7.64
CA LEU A 278 8.83 10.74 -7.70
C LEU A 278 8.99 9.26 -7.31
N PHE A 279 10.15 8.66 -7.56
CA PHE A 279 10.35 7.21 -7.45
C PHE A 279 11.61 6.83 -6.67
N ASP A 280 12.73 7.54 -6.83
CA ASP A 280 13.97 7.31 -6.06
C ASP A 280 14.04 8.18 -4.80
N ASN A 281 12.96 8.16 -4.01
CA ASN A 281 12.81 9.01 -2.84
C ASN A 281 12.21 8.23 -1.67
N GLN A 282 12.99 8.08 -0.60
CA GLN A 282 12.54 7.36 0.60
C GLN A 282 11.44 8.09 1.38
N PHE A 283 11.34 9.43 1.25
CA PHE A 283 10.37 10.21 2.00
C PHE A 283 8.92 10.01 1.51
N LEU A 284 8.74 9.30 0.40
CA LEU A 284 7.45 8.84 -0.10
C LEU A 284 6.68 8.03 0.96
N LEU A 285 7.39 7.34 1.87
CA LEU A 285 6.80 6.53 2.93
C LEU A 285 6.14 7.31 4.08
N PHE A 286 6.36 8.63 4.18
CA PHE A 286 5.81 9.45 5.26
C PHE A 286 4.40 9.98 4.98
N HIS A 287 3.76 9.59 3.88
CA HIS A 287 2.50 10.17 3.43
C HIS A 287 1.24 9.37 3.87
N ASN A 288 0.15 10.06 4.24
CA ASN A 288 -1.06 9.48 4.87
C ASN A 288 -2.04 8.79 3.90
N VAL A 289 -2.08 9.08 2.59
CA VAL A 289 -3.18 8.54 1.76
C VAL A 289 -2.81 8.26 0.31
N GLN A 290 -1.93 9.07 -0.30
CA GLN A 290 -1.71 8.99 -1.74
C GLN A 290 -0.48 8.18 -2.11
N PHE A 291 0.46 7.90 -1.19
CA PHE A 291 1.58 7.00 -1.47
C PHE A 291 1.08 5.62 -1.90
N TRP A 292 0.01 5.14 -1.28
CA TRP A 292 -0.63 3.87 -1.59
C TRP A 292 -1.08 3.76 -3.05
N LEU A 293 -1.40 4.87 -3.72
CA LEU A 293 -1.93 4.82 -5.08
C LEU A 293 -0.84 4.54 -6.14
N PRO A 294 0.28 5.28 -6.23
CA PRO A 294 1.42 4.90 -7.06
C PRO A 294 1.96 3.51 -6.73
N LEU A 295 2.01 3.18 -5.43
CA LEU A 295 2.42 1.86 -4.95
C LEU A 295 1.55 0.75 -5.54
N ASN A 296 0.23 0.83 -5.32
CA ASN A 296 -0.72 -0.16 -5.81
C ASN A 296 -0.76 -0.23 -7.33
N LEU A 297 -0.72 0.92 -8.01
CA LEU A 297 -0.81 0.92 -9.47
C LEU A 297 0.34 0.16 -10.09
N LEU A 298 1.57 0.36 -9.58
CA LEU A 298 2.75 -0.36 -10.05
C LEU A 298 2.77 -1.81 -9.58
N GLN A 299 2.41 -2.06 -8.32
CA GLN A 299 2.39 -3.41 -7.73
C GLN A 299 1.38 -4.30 -8.44
N PHE A 300 0.14 -3.85 -8.58
CA PHE A 300 -0.96 -4.66 -9.14
C PHE A 300 -0.99 -4.69 -10.66
N SER A 301 -0.42 -3.70 -11.37
CA SER A 301 -0.35 -3.75 -12.84
C SER A 301 0.80 -4.62 -13.38
N VAL A 302 1.87 -4.81 -12.61
CA VAL A 302 3.10 -5.46 -13.11
C VAL A 302 3.50 -6.72 -12.36
N TYR A 303 3.38 -6.77 -11.03
CA TYR A 303 3.80 -7.94 -10.26
C TYR A 303 2.71 -9.03 -10.20
N TRP A 304 1.44 -8.64 -10.02
CA TRP A 304 0.31 -9.59 -9.94
C TRP A 304 0.02 -10.38 -11.23
N PRO A 305 0.11 -9.81 -12.46
CA PRO A 305 -0.14 -10.57 -13.69
C PRO A 305 0.98 -11.56 -14.09
N MET A 306 2.05 -11.72 -13.31
CA MET A 306 3.16 -12.62 -13.65
C MET A 306 2.98 -14.08 -13.23
N MET A 307 1.83 -14.44 -12.66
CA MET A 307 1.48 -15.83 -12.33
C MET A 307 0.61 -16.40 -13.45
N THR A 308 1.18 -17.29 -14.27
CA THR A 308 0.44 -17.99 -15.34
C THR A 308 -0.04 -19.34 -14.81
N HIS A 309 -1.36 -19.57 -14.92
CA HIS A 309 -1.98 -20.85 -14.57
C HIS A 309 -1.75 -21.88 -15.69
N VAL A 310 -1.13 -23.03 -15.39
CA VAL A 310 -0.86 -24.07 -16.41
C VAL A 310 -1.23 -25.45 -15.87
N TYR A 311 -2.06 -26.17 -16.63
CA TYR A 311 -2.36 -27.58 -16.40
C TYR A 311 -1.21 -28.46 -16.91
N ILE A 312 -0.66 -29.36 -16.06
CA ILE A 312 0.39 -30.31 -16.45
C ILE A 312 -0.22 -31.69 -16.70
N PRO A 313 -0.33 -32.14 -17.97
CA PRO A 313 -0.96 -33.43 -18.30
C PRO A 313 -0.20 -34.65 -17.76
N ALA A 314 1.11 -34.51 -17.48
CA ALA A 314 1.95 -35.62 -17.03
C ALA A 314 1.64 -36.09 -15.60
N ASN A 315 1.14 -35.18 -14.76
CA ASN A 315 0.92 -35.44 -13.33
C ASN A 315 -0.54 -35.18 -12.88
N ASP A 316 -1.43 -34.81 -13.81
CA ASP A 316 -2.84 -34.48 -13.55
C ASP A 316 -3.02 -33.44 -12.43
N LYS A 317 -2.21 -32.37 -12.50
CA LYS A 317 -2.19 -31.28 -11.54
C LYS A 317 -2.22 -29.92 -12.24
N GLU A 318 -2.96 -28.99 -11.64
CA GLU A 318 -2.88 -27.57 -11.95
C GLU A 318 -1.75 -26.96 -11.14
N GLU A 319 -0.83 -26.25 -11.79
CA GLU A 319 0.32 -25.62 -11.15
C GLU A 319 0.50 -24.18 -11.65
N TYR A 320 1.01 -23.32 -10.77
CA TYR A 320 1.34 -21.93 -11.07
C TYR A 320 2.76 -21.83 -11.63
N TYR A 321 2.89 -21.42 -12.90
CA TYR A 321 4.18 -21.17 -13.54
C TYR A 321 4.41 -19.68 -13.79
N ARG A 322 5.66 -19.26 -13.65
CA ARG A 322 6.15 -17.94 -14.04
C ARG A 322 6.96 -18.10 -15.34
N ASN A 323 6.35 -17.78 -16.49
CA ASN A 323 6.91 -17.79 -17.86
C ASN A 323 7.82 -18.98 -18.24
N ASP A 324 7.31 -19.90 -19.08
CA ASP A 324 7.93 -20.80 -20.09
C ASP A 324 9.41 -21.29 -20.03
N ARG A 325 10.15 -21.07 -18.93
CA ARG A 325 11.48 -21.64 -18.64
C ARG A 325 11.63 -21.81 -17.14
N VAL A 326 12.28 -22.90 -16.73
CA VAL A 326 12.79 -23.08 -15.36
C VAL A 326 13.83 -21.98 -15.11
N ALA A 327 13.39 -20.84 -14.57
CA ALA A 327 14.23 -19.69 -14.24
C ALA A 327 14.38 -19.61 -12.71
N LEU A 328 15.51 -19.09 -12.23
CA LEU A 328 15.67 -18.84 -10.80
C LEU A 328 14.73 -17.71 -10.39
N PHE A 329 14.25 -17.76 -9.14
CA PHE A 329 13.31 -16.78 -8.60
C PHE A 329 13.78 -15.32 -8.78
N ALA A 330 15.09 -15.07 -8.69
CA ALA A 330 15.71 -13.77 -8.97
C ALA A 330 15.53 -13.32 -10.44
N ASP A 331 15.65 -14.22 -11.41
CA ASP A 331 15.56 -13.90 -12.84
C ASP A 331 14.13 -13.48 -13.21
N SER A 332 13.14 -14.14 -12.63
CA SER A 332 11.73 -13.78 -12.87
C SER A 332 11.35 -12.44 -12.23
N ASN A 333 11.91 -12.11 -11.07
CA ASN A 333 11.73 -10.79 -10.46
C ASN A 333 12.44 -9.67 -11.24
N LEU A 334 13.62 -9.97 -11.78
CA LEU A 334 14.30 -9.05 -12.68
C LEU A 334 13.47 -8.78 -13.94
N ALA A 335 12.84 -9.81 -14.51
CA ALA A 335 11.93 -9.63 -15.65
C ALA A 335 10.70 -8.76 -15.28
N ALA A 336 10.16 -8.90 -14.07
CA ALA A 336 9.10 -8.02 -13.55
C ALA A 336 9.52 -6.56 -13.54
N LEU A 337 10.69 -6.29 -12.95
CA LEU A 337 11.28 -4.97 -12.86
C LEU A 337 11.57 -4.38 -14.26
N GLN A 338 11.99 -5.20 -15.21
CA GLN A 338 12.19 -4.79 -16.60
C GLN A 338 10.88 -4.41 -17.30
N GLU A 339 9.77 -5.08 -17.00
CA GLU A 339 8.45 -4.69 -17.53
C GLU A 339 7.94 -3.39 -16.87
N VAL A 340 8.19 -3.17 -15.57
CA VAL A 340 7.94 -1.86 -14.91
C VAL A 340 8.71 -0.75 -15.65
N GLN A 341 10.00 -0.98 -15.90
CA GLN A 341 10.86 -0.04 -16.62
C GLN A 341 10.32 0.25 -18.02
N LYS A 342 9.88 -0.76 -18.75
CA LYS A 342 9.33 -0.62 -20.10
C LYS A 342 7.99 0.12 -20.12
N MET A 343 7.13 -0.11 -19.13
CA MET A 343 5.81 0.52 -19.05
C MET A 343 5.87 1.96 -18.56
N TYR A 344 6.70 2.26 -17.56
CA TYR A 344 6.67 3.54 -16.86
C TYR A 344 7.95 4.37 -17.04
N GLY A 345 9.01 3.80 -17.61
CA GLY A 345 10.32 4.44 -17.72
C GLY A 345 11.07 4.52 -16.38
N VAL A 346 10.55 3.89 -15.33
CA VAL A 346 11.12 3.93 -13.97
C VAL A 346 12.29 2.96 -13.89
N SER A 347 13.42 3.39 -13.34
CA SER A 347 14.59 2.54 -13.24
C SER A 347 14.33 1.36 -12.28
N PRO A 348 14.79 0.14 -12.60
CA PRO A 348 14.59 -1.02 -11.74
C PRO A 348 15.33 -0.92 -10.40
N ASP A 349 16.31 -0.03 -10.28
CA ASP A 349 17.12 0.20 -9.08
C ASP A 349 16.65 1.39 -8.22
N CYS A 350 15.64 2.17 -8.64
CA CYS A 350 15.12 3.25 -7.80
C CYS A 350 14.46 2.70 -6.52
N PHE A 351 14.39 3.54 -5.49
CA PHE A 351 13.77 3.20 -4.20
C PHE A 351 12.40 2.51 -4.35
N LEU A 352 11.47 3.08 -5.13
CA LEU A 352 10.12 2.54 -5.29
C LEU A 352 10.12 1.16 -5.93
N SER A 353 10.94 0.91 -6.95
CA SER A 353 11.05 -0.39 -7.62
C SER A 353 11.53 -1.47 -6.64
N GLN A 354 12.53 -1.17 -5.81
CA GLN A 354 13.04 -2.10 -4.81
C GLN A 354 12.04 -2.32 -3.66
N LEU A 355 11.32 -1.27 -3.26
CA LEU A 355 10.23 -1.38 -2.30
C LEU A 355 9.10 -2.30 -2.80
N MET A 356 8.72 -2.18 -4.09
CA MET A 356 7.74 -3.06 -4.75
C MET A 356 8.16 -4.50 -4.82
N LEU A 357 9.44 -4.72 -5.03
CA LEU A 357 9.99 -6.04 -4.92
C LEU A 357 9.78 -6.60 -3.50
N VAL A 358 10.21 -5.89 -2.44
CA VAL A 358 10.07 -6.40 -1.05
C VAL A 358 8.61 -6.56 -0.62
N ASN A 359 7.74 -5.62 -0.96
CA ASN A 359 6.31 -5.69 -0.63
C ASN A 359 5.60 -6.92 -1.21
N HIS A 360 6.14 -7.51 -2.27
CA HIS A 360 5.59 -8.73 -2.84
C HIS A 360 6.11 -10.00 -2.15
N PHE A 361 7.20 -9.92 -1.38
CA PHE A 361 7.78 -11.07 -0.68
C PHE A 361 6.77 -11.86 0.18
N PRO A 362 5.96 -11.23 1.06
CA PRO A 362 5.04 -11.95 1.93
C PRO A 362 3.99 -12.79 1.19
N ALA A 363 3.58 -12.34 0.00
CA ALA A 363 2.57 -13.01 -0.82
C ALA A 363 3.03 -14.37 -1.37
N TYR A 364 4.33 -14.68 -1.32
CA TYR A 364 4.90 -15.91 -1.90
C TYR A 364 4.93 -17.12 -0.96
N GLY A 365 4.33 -17.03 0.23
CA GLY A 365 4.24 -18.14 1.20
C GLY A 365 5.61 -18.53 1.77
N CYS A 366 5.81 -18.31 3.07
CA CYS A 366 7.12 -18.42 3.71
C CYS A 366 7.52 -19.82 4.19
N GLU A 367 6.83 -20.90 3.79
CA GLU A 367 7.08 -22.24 4.34
C GLU A 367 7.92 -23.15 3.45
N GLU A 368 7.69 -23.15 2.13
CA GLU A 368 8.51 -23.88 1.17
C GLU A 368 9.56 -22.95 0.52
N ASP A 369 10.82 -23.38 0.54
CA ASP A 369 11.99 -22.72 -0.08
C ASP A 369 12.28 -21.28 0.40
N PHE A 370 11.90 -20.95 1.64
CA PHE A 370 12.09 -19.61 2.23
C PHE A 370 13.51 -19.07 2.06
N ASP A 371 14.53 -19.87 2.40
CA ASP A 371 15.94 -19.47 2.33
C ASP A 371 16.38 -19.11 0.90
N ASP A 372 15.89 -19.82 -0.10
CA ASP A 372 16.25 -19.58 -1.50
C ASP A 372 15.50 -18.38 -2.08
N LYS A 373 14.25 -18.16 -1.65
CA LYS A 373 13.51 -16.92 -1.92
C LYS A 373 14.23 -15.71 -1.32
N VAL A 374 14.61 -15.77 -0.04
CA VAL A 374 15.36 -14.70 0.63
C VAL A 374 16.65 -14.38 -0.14
N LYS A 375 17.46 -15.39 -0.49
CA LYS A 375 18.66 -15.19 -1.31
C LYS A 375 18.35 -14.57 -2.67
N GLY A 376 17.24 -14.94 -3.30
CA GLY A 376 16.82 -14.41 -4.60
C GLY A 376 16.47 -12.93 -4.54
N PHE A 377 15.67 -12.53 -3.54
CA PHE A 377 15.31 -11.14 -3.29
C PHE A 377 16.50 -10.29 -2.85
N SER A 378 17.32 -10.76 -1.91
CA SER A 378 18.49 -10.01 -1.40
C SER A 378 19.50 -9.65 -2.48
N ARG A 379 19.53 -10.35 -3.63
CA ARG A 379 20.40 -10.05 -4.78
C ARG A 379 19.94 -8.86 -5.61
N LEU A 380 18.68 -8.46 -5.47
CA LEU A 380 18.04 -7.41 -6.26
C LEU A 380 17.78 -6.14 -5.43
N ILE A 381 18.15 -6.15 -4.15
CA ILE A 381 17.92 -5.05 -3.21
C ILE A 381 19.28 -4.46 -2.82
N ASP A 382 19.57 -3.28 -3.35
CA ASP A 382 20.78 -2.51 -3.08
C ASP A 382 20.51 -1.29 -2.18
N ASN A 383 19.27 -0.80 -2.13
CA ASN A 383 18.90 0.30 -1.25
C ASN A 383 19.02 -0.16 0.21
N PRO A 384 19.85 0.51 1.03
CA PRO A 384 20.19 -0.01 2.35
C PRO A 384 19.02 0.02 3.35
N ILE A 385 18.07 0.94 3.19
CA ILE A 385 16.89 1.02 4.06
C ILE A 385 15.92 -0.12 3.70
N VAL A 386 15.63 -0.30 2.41
CA VAL A 386 14.79 -1.40 1.93
C VAL A 386 15.40 -2.74 2.33
N LYS A 387 16.72 -2.89 2.17
CA LYS A 387 17.46 -4.09 2.57
C LYS A 387 17.37 -4.37 4.07
N TYR A 388 17.57 -3.34 4.90
CA TYR A 388 17.45 -3.48 6.36
C TYR A 388 16.06 -3.97 6.76
N HIS A 389 14.99 -3.32 6.28
CA HIS A 389 13.62 -3.71 6.62
C HIS A 389 13.26 -5.10 6.09
N PHE A 390 13.75 -5.47 4.91
CA PHE A 390 13.60 -6.83 4.37
C PHE A 390 14.30 -7.89 5.23
N GLU A 391 15.56 -7.65 5.61
CA GLU A 391 16.31 -8.59 6.45
C GLU A 391 15.69 -8.72 7.84
N GLU A 392 15.23 -7.62 8.44
CA GLU A 392 14.51 -7.64 9.72
C GLU A 392 13.20 -8.42 9.61
N TYR A 393 12.44 -8.24 8.54
CA TYR A 393 11.26 -9.05 8.25
C TYR A 393 11.61 -10.53 8.19
N CYS A 394 12.60 -10.93 7.40
CA CYS A 394 12.99 -12.32 7.25
C CYS A 394 13.43 -12.94 8.58
N LYS A 395 14.13 -12.19 9.44
CA LYS A 395 14.49 -12.63 10.81
C LYS A 395 13.28 -12.79 11.71
N ARG A 396 12.24 -11.98 11.51
CA ARG A 396 10.99 -12.00 12.30
C ARG A 396 9.98 -13.05 11.84
N GLN A 397 9.98 -13.48 10.57
CA GLN A 397 8.99 -14.43 10.07
C GLN A 397 8.89 -15.72 10.91
N GLY A 398 9.99 -16.21 11.48
CA GLY A 398 9.98 -17.34 12.43
C GLY A 398 9.63 -17.01 13.89
N LYS A 399 9.29 -15.74 14.20
CA LYS A 399 9.09 -15.20 15.55
C LYS A 399 7.82 -14.35 15.70
N LEU A 400 7.12 -14.03 14.60
CA LEU A 400 5.87 -13.29 14.67
C LEU A 400 4.91 -14.05 15.58
N PRO A 401 4.29 -13.38 16.56
CA PRO A 401 3.30 -14.03 17.41
C PRO A 401 2.14 -14.44 16.52
N ALA A 402 1.96 -15.74 16.32
CA ALA A 402 0.73 -16.25 15.73
C ALA A 402 -0.43 -15.79 16.63
N VAL A 403 -1.45 -15.18 16.02
CA VAL A 403 -2.76 -15.08 16.65
C VAL A 403 -3.19 -16.52 16.89
N LYS A 404 -3.27 -16.92 18.15
CA LYS A 404 -3.32 -18.35 18.45
C LYS A 404 -4.73 -18.88 18.31
N ASN A 405 -5.72 -18.18 18.87
CA ASN A 405 -7.08 -18.70 18.91
C ASN A 405 -8.14 -17.60 19.03
N ILE A 406 -9.30 -17.76 18.39
CA ILE A 406 -10.44 -16.82 18.48
C ILE A 406 -10.92 -16.58 19.91
N ALA A 407 -10.68 -17.52 20.83
CA ALA A 407 -11.01 -17.38 22.25
C ALA A 407 -10.22 -16.24 22.93
N ASP A 408 -9.09 -15.82 22.36
CA ASP A 408 -8.25 -14.74 22.90
C ASP A 408 -8.85 -13.34 22.66
N CYS A 409 -9.95 -13.23 21.90
CA CYS A 409 -10.66 -11.97 21.66
C CYS A 409 -12.14 -12.12 22.01
N ASP A 410 -12.64 -11.28 22.91
CA ASP A 410 -14.04 -11.30 23.35
C ASP A 410 -15.03 -11.10 22.20
N VAL A 411 -14.69 -10.23 21.24
CA VAL A 411 -15.52 -9.98 20.05
C VAL A 411 -15.49 -11.17 19.11
N ALA A 412 -14.31 -11.71 18.79
CA ALA A 412 -14.18 -12.88 17.92
C ALA A 412 -14.91 -14.09 18.54
N ARG A 413 -14.68 -14.37 19.82
CA ARG A 413 -15.38 -15.42 20.56
C ARG A 413 -16.90 -15.24 20.51
N ARG A 414 -17.43 -14.05 20.79
CA ARG A 414 -18.87 -13.79 20.74
C ARG A 414 -19.47 -13.97 19.35
N LEU A 415 -18.75 -13.56 18.30
CA LEU A 415 -19.25 -13.61 16.93
C LEU A 415 -19.09 -14.98 16.28
N PHE A 416 -18.08 -15.76 16.68
CA PHE A 416 -17.70 -16.97 15.95
C PHE A 416 -17.89 -18.28 16.73
N SER A 417 -18.17 -18.23 18.04
CA SER A 417 -18.35 -19.46 18.85
C SER A 417 -19.50 -20.35 18.38
N GLU A 418 -20.53 -19.78 17.74
CA GLU A 418 -21.64 -20.58 17.20
C GLU A 418 -21.23 -21.50 16.03
N TYR A 419 -20.06 -21.25 15.44
CA TYR A 419 -19.52 -22.02 14.32
C TYR A 419 -18.42 -23.02 14.74
N GLU A 420 -18.16 -23.19 16.05
CA GLU A 420 -17.18 -24.15 16.57
C GLU A 420 -17.33 -25.54 15.93
N GLY A 421 -16.18 -26.19 15.63
CA GLY A 421 -16.13 -27.46 14.92
C GLY A 421 -16.27 -27.37 13.40
N ASN A 422 -16.39 -26.17 12.83
CA ASN A 422 -16.25 -25.92 11.38
C ASN A 422 -14.94 -25.20 11.10
N VAL A 423 -14.39 -25.41 9.90
CA VAL A 423 -13.39 -24.48 9.35
C VAL A 423 -14.12 -23.20 8.94
N LEU A 424 -13.62 -22.04 9.34
CA LEU A 424 -14.21 -20.74 8.97
C LEU A 424 -13.32 -20.04 7.95
N LEU A 425 -13.92 -19.51 6.89
CA LEU A 425 -13.33 -18.48 6.05
C LEU A 425 -14.00 -17.17 6.41
N LEU A 426 -13.24 -16.26 7.02
CA LEU A 426 -13.68 -14.89 7.30
C LEU A 426 -13.25 -13.98 6.16
N ASP A 427 -14.19 -13.30 5.50
CA ASP A 427 -13.91 -12.34 4.43
C ASP A 427 -14.40 -10.94 4.84
N PHE A 428 -13.47 -10.07 5.19
CA PHE A 428 -13.72 -8.68 5.57
C PHE A 428 -13.83 -7.80 4.33
N TRP A 429 -15.01 -7.23 4.10
CA TRP A 429 -15.36 -6.56 2.85
C TRP A 429 -16.22 -5.30 3.05
N SER A 430 -16.45 -4.57 1.95
CA SER A 430 -17.39 -3.45 1.88
C SER A 430 -17.95 -3.28 0.46
N MET A 431 -19.17 -2.73 0.32
CA MET A 431 -19.76 -2.32 -0.95
C MET A 431 -18.93 -1.22 -1.64
N GLY A 432 -18.14 -0.43 -0.92
CA GLY A 432 -17.21 0.52 -1.56
C GLY A 432 -16.03 -0.16 -2.26
N CYS A 433 -15.73 -1.41 -1.90
CA CYS A 433 -14.50 -2.12 -2.28
C CYS A 433 -14.69 -2.95 -3.55
N ALA A 434 -14.25 -2.42 -4.70
CA ALA A 434 -14.29 -3.16 -5.97
C ALA A 434 -13.47 -4.46 -5.98
N PRO A 435 -12.22 -4.50 -5.43
CA PRO A 435 -11.46 -5.75 -5.32
C PRO A 435 -12.15 -6.82 -4.47
N CYS A 436 -12.79 -6.43 -3.37
CA CYS A 436 -13.53 -7.36 -2.50
C CYS A 436 -14.64 -8.07 -3.27
N ARG A 437 -15.50 -7.28 -3.94
CA ARG A 437 -16.60 -7.83 -4.75
C ARG A 437 -16.11 -8.74 -5.88
N LYS A 438 -14.97 -8.41 -6.50
CA LYS A 438 -14.35 -9.26 -7.51
C LYS A 438 -13.89 -10.58 -6.88
N GLY A 439 -13.17 -10.52 -5.76
CA GLY A 439 -12.71 -11.70 -5.02
C GLY A 439 -13.85 -12.63 -4.62
N MET A 440 -14.94 -12.08 -4.05
CA MET A 440 -16.14 -12.86 -3.70
C MET A 440 -16.76 -13.58 -4.91
N ILE A 441 -16.81 -12.93 -6.08
CA ILE A 441 -17.29 -13.57 -7.32
C ILE A 441 -16.34 -14.68 -7.77
N GLU A 442 -15.03 -14.46 -7.69
CA GLU A 442 -14.01 -15.44 -8.05
C GLU A 442 -13.95 -16.63 -7.06
N GLN A 443 -14.36 -16.44 -5.81
CA GLN A 443 -14.42 -17.48 -4.77
C GLN A 443 -15.62 -18.44 -4.93
N LYS A 444 -16.63 -18.12 -5.75
CA LYS A 444 -17.83 -18.99 -5.93
C LYS A 444 -17.53 -20.47 -6.18
N PRO A 445 -16.57 -20.85 -7.05
CA PRO A 445 -16.26 -22.26 -7.29
C PRO A 445 -15.76 -22.96 -6.02
N VAL A 446 -14.97 -22.27 -5.19
CA VAL A 446 -14.49 -22.79 -3.91
C VAL A 446 -15.66 -23.00 -2.94
N VAL A 447 -16.57 -22.02 -2.84
CA VAL A 447 -17.77 -22.13 -2.00
C VAL A 447 -18.61 -23.34 -2.39
N GLU A 448 -18.82 -23.55 -3.69
CA GLU A 448 -19.58 -24.70 -4.21
C GLU A 448 -18.86 -26.04 -3.95
N HIS A 449 -17.53 -26.09 -4.10
CA HIS A 449 -16.74 -27.30 -3.82
C HIS A 449 -16.81 -27.75 -2.35
N PHE A 450 -16.97 -26.81 -1.42
CA PHE A 450 -17.11 -27.08 0.00
C PHE A 450 -18.57 -27.18 0.48
N LYS A 451 -19.55 -27.16 -0.44
CA LYS A 451 -20.96 -27.28 -0.08
C LYS A 451 -21.23 -28.60 0.66
N GLY A 452 -21.84 -28.49 1.84
CA GLY A 452 -22.17 -29.63 2.70
C GLY A 452 -21.00 -30.22 3.50
N LYS A 453 -19.78 -29.67 3.37
CA LYS A 453 -18.65 -29.96 4.28
C LYS A 453 -18.73 -29.04 5.52
N PRO A 454 -18.03 -29.36 6.63
CA PRO A 454 -18.03 -28.51 7.83
C PRO A 454 -17.13 -27.28 7.63
N VAL A 455 -17.51 -26.43 6.66
CA VAL A 455 -16.85 -25.18 6.28
C VAL A 455 -17.88 -24.07 6.24
N LYS A 456 -17.54 -22.90 6.77
CA LYS A 456 -18.41 -21.71 6.79
C LYS A 456 -17.71 -20.52 6.15
N PHE A 457 -18.34 -19.94 5.15
CA PHE A 457 -17.91 -18.71 4.49
C PHE A 457 -18.67 -17.54 5.10
N LEU A 458 -17.97 -16.70 5.86
CA LEU A 458 -18.51 -15.58 6.63
C LEU A 458 -18.03 -14.26 6.02
N TYR A 459 -18.92 -13.52 5.37
CA TYR A 459 -18.64 -12.21 4.78
C TYR A 459 -18.99 -11.11 5.78
N ILE A 460 -17.97 -10.44 6.31
CA ILE A 460 -18.05 -9.50 7.43
C ILE A 460 -17.95 -8.07 6.91
N ALA A 461 -18.93 -7.22 7.21
CA ALA A 461 -18.94 -5.80 6.86
C ALA A 461 -19.24 -4.91 8.09
N SER A 462 -18.73 -3.68 8.09
CA SER A 462 -19.04 -2.68 9.13
C SER A 462 -20.35 -1.94 8.81
N THR A 463 -21.22 -1.82 9.82
CA THR A 463 -22.48 -1.06 9.75
C THR A 463 -22.30 0.45 9.56
N GLU A 464 -21.07 0.97 9.70
CA GLU A 464 -20.74 2.37 9.38
C GLU A 464 -20.67 2.62 7.88
N ASN A 465 -20.12 1.67 7.12
CA ASN A 465 -19.86 1.84 5.69
C ASN A 465 -20.93 1.19 4.81
N ASP A 466 -21.62 0.17 5.34
CA ASP A 466 -22.46 -0.71 4.55
C ASP A 466 -23.87 -0.85 5.12
N ASP A 467 -24.86 -0.49 4.30
CA ASP A 467 -26.26 -0.79 4.58
C ASP A 467 -26.53 -2.30 4.40
N PRO A 468 -27.03 -3.01 5.44
CA PRO A 468 -27.24 -4.45 5.37
C PRO A 468 -28.19 -4.92 4.27
N VAL A 469 -29.20 -4.11 3.92
CA VAL A 469 -30.16 -4.47 2.87
C VAL A 469 -29.46 -4.43 1.52
N THR A 470 -28.80 -3.33 1.21
CA THR A 470 -28.07 -3.12 -0.05
C THR A 470 -27.01 -4.20 -0.28
N ALA A 471 -26.20 -4.49 0.75
CA ALA A 471 -25.14 -5.49 0.67
C ALA A 471 -25.70 -6.91 0.45
N ARG A 472 -26.77 -7.30 1.18
CA ARG A 472 -27.42 -8.61 0.99
C ARG A 472 -28.08 -8.73 -0.38
N THR A 473 -28.73 -7.67 -0.87
CA THR A 473 -29.31 -7.65 -2.22
C THR A 473 -28.24 -7.88 -3.27
N TRP A 474 -27.10 -7.17 -3.20
CA TRP A 474 -25.99 -7.36 -4.13
C TRP A 474 -25.44 -8.79 -4.09
N MET A 475 -25.22 -9.36 -2.90
CA MET A 475 -24.78 -10.75 -2.76
C MET A 475 -25.78 -11.73 -3.39
N SER A 476 -27.08 -11.52 -3.17
CA SER A 476 -28.13 -12.36 -3.76
C SER A 476 -28.18 -12.25 -5.29
N GLU A 477 -28.11 -11.03 -5.85
CA GLU A 477 -28.10 -10.79 -7.30
C GLU A 477 -26.86 -11.38 -7.97
N LYS A 478 -25.74 -11.41 -7.24
CA LYS A 478 -24.49 -12.02 -7.68
C LYS A 478 -24.37 -13.46 -7.25
N GLU A 479 -25.40 -14.11 -6.71
CA GLU A 479 -25.38 -15.53 -6.29
C GLU A 479 -24.14 -15.86 -5.43
N ILE A 480 -23.79 -14.98 -4.50
CA ILE A 480 -22.72 -15.21 -3.54
C ILE A 480 -23.31 -16.02 -2.39
N GLU A 481 -22.98 -17.32 -2.35
CA GLU A 481 -23.37 -18.21 -1.27
C GLU A 481 -22.46 -18.03 -0.04
N GLY A 482 -23.03 -18.13 1.16
CA GLY A 482 -22.36 -17.92 2.45
C GLY A 482 -23.19 -17.04 3.39
N GLU A 483 -22.64 -16.71 4.56
CA GLU A 483 -23.33 -15.94 5.59
C GLU A 483 -22.78 -14.51 5.66
N ALA A 484 -23.67 -13.51 5.64
CA ALA A 484 -23.27 -12.10 5.77
C ALA A 484 -23.49 -11.59 7.20
N LEU A 485 -22.41 -11.10 7.81
CA LEU A 485 -22.37 -10.54 9.16
C LEU A 485 -22.12 -9.02 9.09
N PHE A 486 -22.96 -8.26 9.77
CA PHE A 486 -22.83 -6.79 9.87
C PHE A 486 -22.52 -6.42 11.31
N ILE A 487 -21.35 -5.86 11.55
CA ILE A 487 -20.83 -5.60 12.90
C ILE A 487 -20.72 -4.10 13.17
N THR A 488 -20.64 -3.74 14.46
CA THR A 488 -20.45 -2.34 14.87
C THR A 488 -19.02 -1.88 14.57
N PRO A 489 -18.76 -0.57 14.42
CA PRO A 489 -17.40 -0.05 14.24
C PRO A 489 -16.44 -0.44 15.36
N ASN A 490 -16.93 -0.51 16.61
CA ASN A 490 -16.13 -0.97 17.74
C ASN A 490 -15.75 -2.46 17.62
N ASP A 491 -16.71 -3.31 17.21
CA ASP A 491 -16.43 -4.73 16.97
C ASP A 491 -15.46 -4.91 15.80
N TRP A 492 -15.63 -4.12 14.73
CA TRP A 492 -14.73 -4.09 13.58
C TRP A 492 -13.31 -3.70 14.00
N ALA A 493 -13.15 -2.62 14.77
CA ALA A 493 -11.86 -2.17 15.27
C ALA A 493 -11.17 -3.21 16.17
N ALA A 494 -11.94 -3.89 17.03
CA ALA A 494 -11.43 -4.96 17.87
C ALA A 494 -10.95 -6.18 17.03
N LEU A 495 -11.70 -6.55 15.99
CA LEU A 495 -11.28 -7.61 15.07
C LEU A 495 -10.07 -7.20 14.22
N MET A 496 -10.00 -5.95 13.78
CA MET A 496 -8.81 -5.40 13.11
C MET A 496 -7.58 -5.50 13.99
N GLY A 497 -7.69 -5.11 15.27
CA GLY A 497 -6.61 -5.28 16.25
C GLY A 497 -6.24 -6.74 16.48
N PHE A 498 -7.24 -7.62 16.63
CA PHE A 498 -7.03 -9.03 16.94
C PHE A 498 -6.45 -9.84 15.78
N LEU A 499 -7.03 -9.73 14.58
CA LEU A 499 -6.60 -10.45 13.37
C LEU A 499 -5.51 -9.71 12.60
N ASN A 500 -5.23 -8.47 13.00
CA ASN A 500 -4.15 -7.64 12.48
C ASN A 500 -4.28 -7.32 10.97
N PHE A 501 -5.43 -6.78 10.57
CA PHE A 501 -5.66 -6.23 9.21
C PHE A 501 -6.16 -4.78 9.20
N SER A 502 -5.67 -3.94 8.29
CA SER A 502 -5.93 -2.50 8.25
C SER A 502 -6.91 -2.05 7.16
N ALA A 503 -7.25 -2.94 6.21
CA ALA A 503 -8.12 -2.61 5.09
C ALA A 503 -8.88 -3.83 4.54
N THR A 504 -9.94 -3.56 3.79
CA THR A 504 -10.63 -4.55 2.95
C THR A 504 -10.07 -4.56 1.53
N PRO A 505 -9.97 -5.72 0.84
CA PRO A 505 -10.35 -7.05 1.31
C PRO A 505 -9.31 -7.62 2.28
N SER A 506 -9.76 -8.38 3.27
CA SER A 506 -8.89 -9.21 4.12
C SER A 506 -9.58 -10.54 4.40
N THR A 507 -8.88 -11.65 4.18
CA THR A 507 -9.44 -13.00 4.35
C THR A 507 -8.61 -13.80 5.34
N PHE A 508 -9.27 -14.53 6.24
CA PHE A 508 -8.64 -15.37 7.25
C PHE A 508 -9.26 -16.76 7.28
N LEU A 509 -8.44 -17.77 7.53
CA LEU A 509 -8.92 -19.12 7.84
C LEU A 509 -8.85 -19.37 9.34
N ILE A 510 -9.86 -20.05 9.87
CA ILE A 510 -9.91 -20.53 11.25
C ILE A 510 -10.14 -22.04 11.18
N ASP A 511 -9.29 -22.80 11.87
CA ASP A 511 -9.45 -24.25 11.96
C ASP A 511 -10.60 -24.66 12.90
N THR A 512 -10.87 -25.96 12.97
CA THR A 512 -11.98 -26.52 13.76
C THR A 512 -11.82 -26.34 15.27
N ASP A 513 -10.60 -26.10 15.75
CA ASP A 513 -10.25 -25.82 17.15
C ASP A 513 -10.26 -24.30 17.46
N GLY A 514 -10.59 -23.46 16.47
CA GLY A 514 -10.64 -22.02 16.61
C GLY A 514 -9.27 -21.33 16.44
N ASN A 515 -8.23 -22.05 15.99
CA ASN A 515 -6.92 -21.44 15.75
C ASN A 515 -6.93 -20.64 14.45
N VAL A 516 -6.33 -19.45 14.50
CA VAL A 516 -6.30 -18.53 13.34
C VAL A 516 -5.09 -18.86 12.47
N ASP A 517 -5.35 -19.09 11.18
CA ASP A 517 -4.31 -19.19 10.16
C ASP A 517 -4.12 -17.83 9.48
N ASN A 518 -3.11 -17.09 9.93
CA ASN A 518 -2.86 -15.71 9.51
C ASN A 518 -1.99 -15.64 8.24
N LYS A 519 -2.26 -16.52 7.27
CA LYS A 519 -1.55 -16.59 5.98
C LYS A 519 -2.44 -16.07 4.85
N HIS A 520 -1.80 -15.46 3.86
CA HIS A 520 -2.46 -15.11 2.62
C HIS A 520 -2.44 -16.30 1.65
N TYR A 521 -3.60 -16.57 1.05
CA TYR A 521 -3.77 -17.67 0.10
C TYR A 521 -4.23 -17.14 -1.26
N THR A 522 -3.64 -17.65 -2.34
CA THR A 522 -4.27 -17.59 -3.66
C THR A 522 -5.51 -18.47 -3.68
N ILE A 523 -6.41 -18.33 -4.66
CA ILE A 523 -7.66 -19.11 -4.69
C ILE A 523 -7.42 -20.65 -4.68
N PRO A 524 -6.49 -21.22 -5.46
CA PRO A 524 -6.21 -22.66 -5.40
C PRO A 524 -5.47 -23.08 -4.13
N ASP A 525 -4.58 -22.25 -3.60
CA ASP A 525 -3.92 -22.56 -2.32
C ASP A 525 -4.93 -22.54 -1.16
N LEU A 526 -5.95 -21.68 -1.25
CA LEU A 526 -7.04 -21.58 -0.29
C LEU A 526 -7.87 -22.87 -0.27
N GLU A 527 -8.26 -23.40 -1.43
CA GLU A 527 -8.98 -24.66 -1.53
C GLU A 527 -8.19 -25.80 -0.89
N LYS A 528 -6.93 -25.97 -1.31
CA LYS A 528 -6.03 -27.00 -0.76
C LYS A 528 -5.89 -26.84 0.76
N ARG A 529 -5.74 -25.62 1.27
CA ARG A 529 -5.59 -25.38 2.70
C ARG A 529 -6.84 -25.74 3.48
N ILE A 530 -8.03 -25.40 3.00
CA ILE A 530 -9.28 -25.78 3.65
C ILE A 530 -9.38 -27.31 3.72
N GLU A 531 -8.98 -28.04 2.67
CA GLU A 531 -8.94 -29.52 2.71
C GLU A 531 -7.94 -30.08 3.73
N GLU A 532 -6.82 -29.40 3.98
CA GLU A 532 -5.87 -29.77 5.03
C GLU A 532 -6.45 -29.54 6.42
N LEU A 533 -7.15 -28.43 6.65
CA LEU A 533 -7.78 -28.10 7.94
C LEU A 533 -8.99 -28.97 8.28
N LEU A 534 -9.57 -29.65 7.28
CA LEU A 534 -10.69 -30.58 7.44
C LEU A 534 -10.26 -32.01 7.82
N LYS A 535 -8.96 -32.33 7.76
CA LYS A 535 -8.41 -33.65 8.10
C LYS A 535 -8.08 -33.73 9.59
#